data_AF-A0A3A9A3P5-F1
#
_entry.id   AF-A0A3A9A3P5-F1
#
_cell.length_a   1.000
_cell.length_b   1.000
_cell.length_c   1.000
_cell.angle_alpha   90.00
_cell.angle_beta   90.00
_cell.angle_gamma   90.00
#
_symmetry.space_group_name_H-M   'P 1'
#
loop_
_entity.id
_entity.type
_entity.pdbx_description
1 polymer ?
#
loop_
_entity_poly.entity_id
_entity_poly.type
_entity_poly.pdbx_seq_one_letter_code
_entity_poly.pdbx_strand_id
1 'polypeptide(L)'
;MCNGVKKEAGGVVRPLVSVLIVLLVAAVLIYEAVQSRTKQNNDAQESVPVDGSSADALANVALPGLGPEKPEVDSSSKEIIKDVLLSNVPKADYSYSFNGKLTDAVVVTRAGDVGRFNEGTYPETSEDVFPLFTEGVEGDALYLDGSYGVALQGVEPLNESYTISFWFRADELFDWSPFLMIGSHLMDVGGSQSYLSINRKTTEEGEQVVPIFNTIDAALNNSCEVRPSMEQKKWVNLNEWVYITICADASASSGAAEGRAMGYLYLNSELIGSGEVSLLNMEAENVYAYLGISCYDELFRASYDEVHIWKQLLDESQISSMYTAYIAS
;
A
#
# COMPACT_ATOMS: atom_id res chain seq x y z
N MET A 1 66.15 -19.78 -26.66
CA MET A 1 65.66 -21.09 -27.16
C MET A 1 64.26 -21.27 -26.61
N CYS A 2 63.19 -20.76 -27.24
CA CYS A 2 62.52 -21.20 -28.47
C CYS A 2 62.04 -22.66 -28.43
N ASN A 3 60.73 -22.83 -28.20
CA ASN A 3 59.73 -23.54 -29.03
C ASN A 3 58.50 -23.83 -28.13
N GLY A 4 57.23 -23.56 -28.46
CA GLY A 4 56.58 -23.11 -29.68
C GLY A 4 55.29 -23.93 -29.94
N VAL A 5 54.12 -23.24 -29.89
CA VAL A 5 52.87 -23.40 -30.69
C VAL A 5 52.04 -24.72 -30.46
N LYS A 6 50.70 -24.76 -30.32
CA LYS A 6 49.59 -24.16 -31.10
C LYS A 6 48.25 -24.00 -30.34
N LYS A 7 47.52 -22.95 -30.76
CA LYS A 7 46.08 -22.68 -30.59
C LYS A 7 45.25 -23.60 -31.50
N GLU A 8 44.04 -23.95 -31.08
CA GLU A 8 42.87 -24.06 -31.95
C GLU A 8 41.68 -23.33 -31.34
N ALA A 9 41.01 -22.54 -32.17
CA ALA A 9 39.79 -21.80 -31.88
C ALA A 9 38.61 -22.54 -32.53
N GLY A 10 37.64 -22.96 -31.73
CA GLY A 10 36.37 -23.51 -32.21
C GLY A 10 35.28 -22.45 -32.07
N GLY A 11 34.96 -21.77 -33.18
CA GLY A 11 33.85 -20.82 -33.25
C GLY A 11 32.50 -21.53 -33.27
N VAL A 12 31.56 -21.05 -32.46
CA VAL A 12 30.13 -21.33 -32.61
C VAL A 12 29.48 -20.05 -33.11
N VAL A 13 29.31 -19.95 -34.43
CA VAL A 13 28.45 -18.93 -35.05
C VAL A 13 27.07 -19.56 -35.19
N ARG A 14 26.12 -19.15 -34.34
CA ARG A 14 24.68 -19.38 -34.53
C ARG A 14 24.03 -18.08 -35.03
N PRO A 15 22.98 -18.15 -35.87
CA PRO A 15 22.75 -17.15 -36.90
C PRO A 15 21.92 -15.96 -36.37
N LEU A 16 22.51 -14.77 -36.38
CA LEU A 16 21.84 -13.47 -36.20
C LEU A 16 20.73 -13.17 -37.23
N VAL A 17 20.59 -14.01 -38.27
CA VAL A 17 19.63 -13.82 -39.37
C VAL A 17 18.20 -14.20 -38.98
N SER A 18 18.00 -15.12 -38.02
CA SER A 18 16.64 -15.56 -37.63
C SER A 18 15.91 -14.58 -36.71
N VAL A 19 16.61 -13.81 -35.88
CA VAL A 19 15.98 -12.84 -34.96
C VAL A 19 15.49 -11.59 -35.70
N LEU A 20 16.21 -11.17 -36.75
CA LEU A 20 15.83 -9.99 -37.54
C LEU A 20 14.54 -10.21 -38.35
N ILE A 21 14.29 -11.43 -38.84
CA ILE A 21 13.08 -11.77 -39.61
C ILE A 21 11.84 -11.80 -38.70
N VAL A 22 11.96 -12.31 -37.47
CA VAL A 22 10.85 -12.34 -36.50
C VAL A 22 10.44 -10.92 -36.08
N LEU A 23 11.40 -10.02 -35.87
CA LEU A 23 11.13 -8.62 -35.53
C LEU A 23 10.47 -7.84 -36.67
N LEU A 24 10.85 -8.10 -37.92
CA LEU A 24 10.23 -7.47 -39.09
C LEU A 24 8.76 -7.92 -39.30
N VAL A 25 8.45 -9.20 -39.06
CA VAL A 25 7.08 -9.71 -39.16
C VAL A 25 6.19 -9.13 -38.04
N ALA A 26 6.71 -9.01 -36.81
CA ALA A 26 5.97 -8.39 -35.72
C ALA A 26 5.66 -6.90 -35.98
N ALA A 27 6.61 -6.14 -36.55
CA ALA A 27 6.40 -4.74 -36.88
C ALA A 27 5.35 -4.53 -37.99
N VAL A 28 5.30 -5.41 -39.00
CA VAL A 28 4.27 -5.35 -40.07
C VAL A 28 2.87 -5.63 -39.50
N LEU A 29 2.72 -6.61 -38.61
CA LEU A 29 1.43 -6.93 -37.97
C LEU A 29 0.93 -5.78 -37.09
N ILE A 30 1.83 -5.11 -36.36
CA ILE A 30 1.48 -3.92 -35.56
C ILE A 30 1.06 -2.77 -36.48
N TYR A 31 1.74 -2.55 -37.60
CA TYR A 31 1.40 -1.49 -38.55
C TYR A 31 0.02 -1.70 -39.20
N GLU A 32 -0.31 -2.95 -39.59
CA GLU A 32 -1.64 -3.28 -40.14
C GLU A 32 -2.78 -3.13 -39.11
N ALA A 33 -2.52 -3.47 -37.83
CA ALA A 33 -3.50 -3.28 -36.75
C ALA A 33 -3.78 -1.81 -36.43
N VAL A 34 -2.78 -0.93 -36.57
CA VAL A 34 -2.94 0.52 -36.39
C VAL A 34 -3.71 1.14 -37.56
N GLN A 35 -3.41 0.74 -38.80
CA GLN A 35 -4.14 1.20 -39.99
C GLN A 35 -5.63 0.81 -39.94
N SER A 36 -5.97 -0.40 -39.49
CA SER A 36 -7.36 -0.86 -39.39
C SER A 36 -8.17 -0.09 -38.33
N ARG A 37 -7.58 0.20 -37.16
CA ARG A 37 -8.22 1.05 -36.13
C ARG A 37 -8.45 2.48 -36.60
N THR A 38 -7.51 3.04 -37.35
CA THR A 38 -7.62 4.43 -37.85
C THR A 38 -8.71 4.56 -38.92
N LYS A 39 -8.99 3.48 -39.66
CA LYS A 39 -10.04 3.45 -40.68
C LYS A 39 -11.44 3.28 -40.07
N GLN A 40 -11.57 2.60 -38.93
CA GLN A 40 -12.85 2.42 -38.24
C GLN A 40 -13.38 3.69 -37.55
N ASN A 41 -12.49 4.62 -37.18
CA ASN A 41 -12.88 5.87 -36.51
C ASN A 41 -13.32 7.00 -37.46
N ASN A 42 -13.16 6.84 -38.79
CA ASN A 42 -13.48 7.88 -39.77
C ASN A 42 -14.83 7.72 -40.47
N ASP A 43 -15.56 6.62 -40.26
CA ASP A 43 -16.80 6.31 -41.01
C ASP A 43 -18.10 6.54 -40.20
N ALA A 44 -18.06 7.29 -39.09
CA ALA A 44 -19.23 7.56 -38.25
C ALA A 44 -19.55 9.05 -38.11
N GLN A 45 -19.79 9.74 -39.23
CA GLN A 45 -20.42 11.07 -39.19
C GLN A 45 -21.10 11.44 -40.52
N GLU A 46 -22.41 11.23 -40.62
CA GLU A 46 -23.38 12.14 -41.28
C GLU A 46 -24.79 11.53 -41.34
N SER A 47 -25.80 12.22 -40.80
CA SER A 47 -26.84 12.87 -41.61
C SER A 47 -27.98 13.40 -40.71
N VAL A 48 -28.19 14.71 -40.76
CA VAL A 48 -29.41 15.40 -40.33
C VAL A 48 -30.14 15.83 -41.60
N PRO A 49 -31.48 15.71 -41.68
CA PRO A 49 -32.25 16.55 -42.57
C PRO A 49 -33.09 17.56 -41.78
N VAL A 50 -33.00 18.82 -42.20
CA VAL A 50 -33.93 19.90 -41.89
C VAL A 50 -34.99 19.91 -42.98
N ASP A 51 -36.27 19.93 -42.61
CA ASP A 51 -37.29 20.65 -43.40
C ASP A 51 -38.48 21.09 -42.53
N GLY A 52 -39.03 22.26 -42.83
CA GLY A 52 -39.87 23.05 -41.92
C GLY A 52 -41.38 23.14 -42.21
N SER A 53 -42.02 24.05 -41.46
CA SER A 53 -43.39 24.60 -41.55
C SER A 53 -44.55 23.84 -40.86
N SER A 54 -45.09 24.38 -39.76
CA SER A 54 -46.36 25.16 -39.75
C SER A 54 -46.92 25.42 -38.32
N ALA A 55 -47.26 26.69 -38.07
CA ALA A 55 -48.39 27.26 -37.28
C ALA A 55 -48.78 26.73 -35.88
N ASP A 56 -48.76 27.69 -34.93
CA ASP A 56 -49.71 27.94 -33.83
C ASP A 56 -50.33 26.76 -33.06
N ALA A 57 -49.83 26.56 -31.83
CA ALA A 57 -50.67 26.16 -30.70
C ALA A 57 -50.03 26.64 -29.38
N LEU A 58 -50.67 27.63 -28.74
CA LEU A 58 -50.48 27.97 -27.33
C LEU A 58 -50.89 26.76 -26.48
N ALA A 59 -49.91 26.07 -25.90
CA ALA A 59 -50.15 25.07 -24.87
C ALA A 59 -49.29 25.39 -23.65
N ASN A 60 -49.96 25.78 -22.57
CA ASN A 60 -49.39 25.84 -21.23
C ASN A 60 -48.82 24.46 -20.87
N VAL A 61 -47.49 24.31 -20.89
CA VAL A 61 -46.83 23.18 -20.27
C VAL A 61 -46.19 23.71 -18.99
N ALA A 62 -46.76 23.28 -17.86
CA ALA A 62 -46.19 23.50 -16.54
C ALA A 62 -44.74 22.98 -16.53
N LEU A 63 -43.81 23.81 -16.06
CA LEU A 63 -42.48 23.37 -15.68
C LEU A 63 -42.63 22.20 -14.70
N PRO A 64 -42.05 21.02 -14.97
CA PRO A 64 -41.94 20.00 -13.94
C PRO A 64 -41.12 20.62 -12.80
N GLY A 65 -41.66 20.59 -11.59
CA GLY A 65 -40.94 21.01 -10.40
C GLY A 65 -39.62 20.26 -10.36
N LEU A 66 -38.52 21.02 -10.41
CA LEU A 66 -37.22 20.53 -9.99
C LEU A 66 -37.37 20.17 -8.50
N GLY A 67 -37.67 18.91 -8.23
CA GLY A 67 -37.39 18.35 -6.91
C GLY A 67 -35.90 18.60 -6.63
N PRO A 68 -35.51 18.82 -5.37
CA PRO A 68 -34.10 19.04 -5.05
C PRO A 68 -33.30 17.91 -5.66
N GLU A 69 -32.41 18.27 -6.59
CA GLU A 69 -31.46 17.38 -7.20
C GLU A 69 -30.72 16.72 -6.03
N LYS A 70 -30.95 15.42 -5.85
CA LYS A 70 -30.26 14.64 -4.84
C LYS A 70 -28.78 14.85 -5.14
N PRO A 71 -27.96 15.42 -4.23
CA PRO A 71 -26.58 15.73 -4.57
C PRO A 71 -25.95 14.45 -5.08
N GLU A 72 -25.47 14.47 -6.32
CA GLU A 72 -24.60 13.42 -6.84
C GLU A 72 -23.47 13.32 -5.83
N VAL A 73 -23.43 12.21 -5.09
CA VAL A 73 -22.34 11.94 -4.17
C VAL A 73 -21.12 11.78 -5.05
N ASP A 74 -20.21 12.74 -4.96
CA ASP A 74 -18.96 12.73 -5.71
C ASP A 74 -18.12 11.53 -5.27
N SER A 75 -18.29 10.42 -6.01
CA SER A 75 -17.57 9.17 -5.82
C SER A 75 -16.04 9.32 -5.95
N SER A 76 -15.54 10.43 -6.50
CA SER A 76 -14.10 10.68 -6.58
C SER A 76 -13.46 11.03 -5.23
N SER A 77 -14.28 11.41 -4.24
CA SER A 77 -13.85 11.87 -2.90
C SER A 77 -14.10 10.88 -1.76
N LYS A 78 -14.71 9.72 -2.06
CA LYS A 78 -15.16 8.73 -1.07
C LYS A 78 -14.60 7.36 -1.37
N GLU A 79 -14.50 6.54 -0.33
CA GLU A 79 -14.04 5.17 -0.50
C GLU A 79 -15.07 4.26 -1.16
N ILE A 80 -14.54 3.28 -1.90
CA ILE A 80 -15.33 2.24 -2.55
C ILE A 80 -14.69 0.90 -2.20
N ILE A 81 -15.46 0.02 -1.54
CA ILE A 81 -15.04 -1.35 -1.20
C ILE A 81 -16.04 -2.31 -1.80
N LYS A 82 -15.59 -3.34 -2.53
CA LYS A 82 -16.47 -4.34 -3.17
C LYS A 82 -17.65 -3.71 -3.92
N ASP A 83 -17.36 -2.68 -4.72
CA ASP A 83 -18.35 -1.87 -5.46
C ASP A 83 -19.36 -1.08 -4.59
N VAL A 84 -19.16 -1.00 -3.27
CA VAL A 84 -19.99 -0.25 -2.33
C VAL A 84 -19.35 1.09 -1.99
N LEU A 85 -20.04 2.18 -2.34
CA LEU A 85 -19.63 3.55 -1.98
C LEU A 85 -19.86 3.83 -0.48
N LEU A 86 -18.78 4.08 0.25
CA LEU A 86 -18.81 4.44 1.66
C LEU A 86 -18.93 5.96 1.83
N SER A 87 -20.16 6.46 1.81
CA SER A 87 -20.43 7.91 1.82
C SER A 87 -19.84 8.69 3.01
N ASN A 88 -19.61 8.02 4.15
CA ASN A 88 -18.99 8.61 5.35
C ASN A 88 -17.46 8.51 5.35
N VAL A 89 -16.85 7.65 4.54
CA VAL A 89 -15.40 7.45 4.53
C VAL A 89 -14.76 8.27 3.40
N PRO A 90 -13.87 9.21 3.70
CA PRO A 90 -13.13 9.94 2.66
C PRO A 90 -12.18 8.99 1.93
N LYS A 91 -11.93 9.25 0.64
CA LYS A 91 -10.92 8.52 -0.10
C LYS A 91 -9.54 8.64 0.57
N ALA A 92 -8.79 7.54 0.59
CA ALA A 92 -7.43 7.46 1.07
C ALA A 92 -6.50 8.27 0.17
N ASP A 93 -5.50 8.89 0.79
CA ASP A 93 -4.43 9.59 0.08
C ASP A 93 -3.55 8.57 -0.67
N TYR A 94 -3.41 7.35 -0.12
CA TYR A 94 -2.72 6.23 -0.74
C TYR A 94 -3.50 4.93 -0.55
N SER A 95 -3.62 4.12 -1.61
CA SER A 95 -4.29 2.81 -1.57
C SER A 95 -3.51 1.80 -2.41
N TYR A 96 -3.32 0.59 -1.86
CA TYR A 96 -2.62 -0.53 -2.48
C TYR A 96 -3.44 -1.81 -2.28
N SER A 97 -4.17 -2.22 -3.32
CA SER A 97 -5.04 -3.41 -3.28
C SER A 97 -4.31 -4.72 -3.51
N PHE A 98 -3.14 -4.69 -4.14
CA PHE A 98 -2.38 -5.90 -4.50
C PHE A 98 -3.13 -6.96 -5.33
N ASN A 99 -4.22 -6.58 -5.99
CA ASN A 99 -5.04 -7.48 -6.81
C ASN A 99 -4.30 -7.95 -8.08
N GLY A 100 -3.43 -8.95 -7.91
CA GLY A 100 -2.61 -9.61 -8.92
C GLY A 100 -1.39 -8.79 -9.39
N LYS A 101 -1.16 -7.61 -8.81
CA LYS A 101 -0.07 -6.68 -9.19
C LYS A 101 0.22 -5.69 -8.06
N LEU A 102 1.45 -5.19 -8.00
CA LEU A 102 1.87 -4.27 -6.94
C LEU A 102 1.44 -2.80 -7.09
N THR A 103 1.00 -2.35 -8.28
CA THR A 103 0.63 -0.95 -8.66
C THR A 103 1.01 0.12 -7.62
N ASP A 104 2.00 0.96 -7.93
CA ASP A 104 2.56 1.95 -7.01
C ASP A 104 3.27 1.34 -5.78
N ALA A 105 3.71 0.09 -5.89
CA ALA A 105 4.66 -0.52 -4.98
C ALA A 105 5.69 -1.35 -5.75
N VAL A 106 6.85 -1.61 -5.13
CA VAL A 106 7.95 -2.37 -5.75
C VAL A 106 8.53 -3.39 -4.77
N VAL A 107 9.03 -4.50 -5.29
CA VAL A 107 9.76 -5.49 -4.51
C VAL A 107 11.10 -4.91 -4.06
N VAL A 108 11.43 -5.10 -2.79
CA VAL A 108 12.72 -4.71 -2.21
C VAL A 108 13.38 -5.87 -1.47
N THR A 109 14.71 -5.88 -1.50
CA THR A 109 15.56 -6.86 -0.80
C THR A 109 16.69 -6.13 -0.09
N ARG A 110 17.41 -6.80 0.80
CA ARG A 110 18.58 -6.23 1.48
C ARG A 110 19.83 -7.00 1.10
N ALA A 111 20.86 -6.26 0.73
CA ALA A 111 22.18 -6.83 0.57
C ALA A 111 22.71 -7.32 1.93
N GLY A 112 23.37 -8.47 1.94
CA GLY A 112 24.00 -9.01 3.15
C GLY A 112 23.09 -9.81 4.07
N ASP A 113 21.82 -10.04 3.71
CA ASP A 113 20.95 -10.94 4.46
C ASP A 113 21.54 -12.36 4.53
N VAL A 114 21.70 -12.86 5.75
CA VAL A 114 22.06 -14.26 6.03
C VAL A 114 20.98 -14.85 6.92
N GLY A 115 20.24 -15.83 6.40
CA GLY A 115 19.12 -16.41 7.13
C GLY A 115 18.02 -15.38 7.43
N ARG A 116 17.73 -14.48 6.48
CA ARG A 116 16.68 -13.43 6.55
C ARG A 116 16.97 -12.25 7.47
N PHE A 117 18.17 -12.15 8.03
CA PHE A 117 18.59 -11.10 8.96
C PHE A 117 19.89 -10.42 8.50
N ASN A 118 20.07 -9.15 8.87
CA ASN A 118 21.33 -8.41 8.68
C ASN A 118 21.60 -7.40 9.82
N GLU A 119 22.79 -6.78 9.80
CA GLU A 119 23.25 -5.82 10.82
C GLU A 119 22.89 -4.35 10.52
N GLY A 120 22.03 -4.09 9.54
CA GLY A 120 21.64 -2.76 9.08
C GLY A 120 21.96 -2.53 7.61
N THR A 121 20.95 -2.55 6.75
CA THR A 121 21.04 -2.15 5.34
C THR A 121 19.67 -1.69 4.86
N TYR A 122 19.62 -0.54 4.18
CA TYR A 122 18.38 -0.08 3.55
C TYR A 122 17.89 -1.11 2.52
N PRO A 123 16.59 -1.45 2.51
CA PRO A 123 16.01 -2.20 1.42
C PRO A 123 16.19 -1.47 0.08
N GLU A 124 16.63 -2.20 -0.94
CA GLU A 124 16.82 -1.71 -2.30
C GLU A 124 15.88 -2.45 -3.26
N THR A 125 15.39 -1.75 -4.29
CA THR A 125 14.55 -2.34 -5.33
C THR A 125 15.26 -3.52 -5.98
N SER A 126 14.53 -4.62 -6.17
CA SER A 126 15.05 -5.82 -6.82
C SER A 126 14.25 -6.14 -8.09
N GLU A 127 14.96 -6.38 -9.19
CA GLU A 127 14.37 -6.87 -10.45
C GLU A 127 14.46 -8.41 -10.57
N ASP A 128 15.23 -9.05 -9.68
CA ASP A 128 15.47 -10.50 -9.70
C ASP A 128 14.45 -11.30 -8.89
N VAL A 129 13.67 -10.60 -8.04
CA VAL A 129 12.62 -11.20 -7.21
C VAL A 129 11.26 -10.69 -7.66
N PHE A 130 10.36 -11.62 -7.96
CA PHE A 130 9.01 -11.30 -8.43
C PHE A 130 8.00 -11.37 -7.28
N PRO A 131 7.01 -10.47 -7.25
CA PRO A 131 5.96 -10.53 -6.25
C PRO A 131 5.11 -11.78 -6.42
N LEU A 132 4.72 -12.37 -5.30
CA LEU A 132 3.82 -13.50 -5.24
C LEU A 132 2.45 -13.04 -4.76
N PHE A 133 1.41 -13.73 -5.21
CA PHE A 133 0.03 -13.43 -4.86
C PHE A 133 -0.71 -14.68 -4.39
N THR A 134 -1.69 -14.48 -3.52
CA THR A 134 -2.56 -15.51 -2.95
C THR A 134 -3.99 -15.00 -2.88
N GLU A 135 -4.96 -15.84 -2.52
CA GLU A 135 -6.34 -15.41 -2.33
C GLU A 135 -6.43 -14.42 -1.14
N GLY A 136 -6.97 -13.25 -1.42
CA GLY A 136 -7.16 -12.13 -0.50
C GLY A 136 -8.54 -12.08 0.14
N VAL A 137 -8.78 -10.98 0.86
CA VAL A 137 -10.11 -10.61 1.39
C VAL A 137 -10.96 -9.96 0.29
N GLU A 138 -10.30 -9.28 -0.66
CA GLU A 138 -10.88 -8.80 -1.90
C GLU A 138 -9.95 -9.11 -3.09
N GLY A 139 -10.30 -10.12 -3.89
CA GLY A 139 -9.46 -10.52 -5.03
C GLY A 139 -8.17 -11.22 -4.58
N ASP A 140 -7.05 -10.86 -5.20
CA ASP A 140 -5.72 -11.39 -4.87
C ASP A 140 -4.99 -10.48 -3.86
N ALA A 141 -4.29 -11.08 -2.91
CA ALA A 141 -3.45 -10.42 -1.92
C ALA A 141 -1.95 -10.63 -2.23
N LEU A 142 -1.11 -9.67 -1.83
CA LEU A 142 0.34 -9.82 -1.85
C LEU A 142 0.77 -10.91 -0.86
N TYR A 143 1.67 -11.80 -1.27
CA TYR A 143 2.29 -12.81 -0.41
C TYR A 143 3.80 -12.62 -0.30
N LEU A 144 4.29 -12.31 0.90
CA LEU A 144 5.70 -12.34 1.23
C LEU A 144 6.10 -13.76 1.65
N ASP A 145 7.06 -14.36 0.95
CA ASP A 145 7.57 -15.70 1.23
C ASP A 145 8.77 -15.72 2.20
N GLY A 146 9.08 -14.55 2.79
CA GLY A 146 10.20 -14.34 3.70
C GLY A 146 11.55 -14.16 3.00
N SER A 147 11.57 -13.99 1.67
CA SER A 147 12.80 -13.64 0.92
C SER A 147 12.87 -12.17 0.51
N TYR A 148 11.77 -11.43 0.61
CA TYR A 148 11.66 -10.02 0.20
C TYR A 148 10.60 -9.28 1.03
N GLY A 149 10.61 -7.96 0.93
CA GLY A 149 9.50 -7.09 1.34
C GLY A 149 9.08 -6.17 0.21
N VAL A 150 8.13 -5.27 0.47
CA VAL A 150 7.61 -4.35 -0.55
C VAL A 150 7.72 -2.91 -0.08
N ALA A 151 8.19 -2.02 -0.97
CA ALA A 151 8.20 -0.59 -0.76
C ALA A 151 6.99 0.06 -1.43
N LEU A 152 6.16 0.72 -0.63
CA LEU A 152 5.01 1.51 -1.07
C LEU A 152 5.52 2.85 -1.62
N GLN A 153 5.15 3.19 -2.86
CA GLN A 153 5.62 4.38 -3.55
C GLN A 153 4.68 5.56 -3.36
N GLY A 154 5.25 6.76 -3.30
CA GLY A 154 4.47 8.01 -3.26
C GLY A 154 4.00 8.43 -1.87
N VAL A 155 4.19 7.62 -0.83
CA VAL A 155 3.87 8.00 0.56
C VAL A 155 4.68 9.21 1.00
N GLU A 156 4.00 10.31 1.31
CA GLU A 156 4.59 11.53 1.86
C GLU A 156 4.75 11.45 3.39
N PRO A 157 5.49 12.39 4.01
CA PRO A 157 5.60 12.51 5.47
C PRO A 157 4.24 12.47 6.21
N LEU A 158 4.19 11.66 7.27
CA LEU A 158 3.04 11.53 8.19
C LEU A 158 3.30 12.27 9.51
N ASN A 159 3.53 13.59 9.42
CA ASN A 159 3.97 14.42 10.56
C ASN A 159 2.81 15.00 11.41
N GLU A 160 1.57 14.83 10.96
CA GLU A 160 0.37 15.32 11.64
C GLU A 160 -0.55 14.14 12.01
N SER A 161 -1.87 14.37 12.09
CA SER A 161 -2.83 13.28 12.28
C SER A 161 -2.90 12.37 11.05
N TYR A 162 -3.01 11.07 11.28
CA TYR A 162 -3.14 10.09 10.21
C TYR A 162 -3.93 8.86 10.66
N THR A 163 -4.44 8.12 9.68
CA THR A 163 -4.99 6.78 9.85
C THR A 163 -4.36 5.86 8.82
N ILE A 164 -4.01 4.64 9.23
CA ILE A 164 -3.52 3.59 8.33
C ILE A 164 -4.30 2.32 8.63
N SER A 165 -4.82 1.66 7.60
CA SER A 165 -5.50 0.37 7.72
C SER A 165 -5.04 -0.62 6.66
N PHE A 166 -5.03 -1.90 7.00
CA PHE A 166 -4.71 -2.97 6.06
C PHE A 166 -5.18 -4.32 6.59
N TRP A 167 -5.46 -5.23 5.66
CA TRP A 167 -5.64 -6.64 5.98
C TRP A 167 -4.29 -7.34 6.04
N PHE A 168 -4.13 -8.20 7.04
CA PHE A 168 -2.90 -8.91 7.32
C PHE A 168 -3.18 -10.35 7.72
N ARG A 169 -2.38 -11.29 7.18
CA ARG A 169 -2.39 -12.70 7.57
C ARG A 169 -0.97 -13.20 7.68
N ALA A 170 -0.50 -13.49 8.89
CA ALA A 170 0.86 -13.97 9.10
C ALA A 170 0.94 -15.50 9.08
N ASP A 171 1.93 -16.06 8.38
CA ASP A 171 2.31 -17.47 8.49
C ASP A 171 3.37 -17.63 9.61
N GLU A 172 4.20 -16.62 9.78
CA GLU A 172 5.29 -16.53 10.76
C GLU A 172 5.33 -15.14 11.37
N LEU A 173 5.80 -15.04 12.60
CA LEU A 173 5.95 -13.78 13.31
C LEU A 173 7.24 -13.82 14.14
N PHE A 174 8.10 -12.81 13.98
CA PHE A 174 9.33 -12.62 14.76
C PHE A 174 9.27 -11.31 15.53
N ASP A 175 10.00 -11.22 16.64
CA ASP A 175 10.05 -10.00 17.44
C ASP A 175 10.68 -8.88 16.62
N TRP A 176 10.09 -7.68 16.71
CA TRP A 176 10.51 -6.44 16.05
C TRP A 176 10.34 -6.40 14.53
N SER A 177 10.23 -7.52 13.84
CA SER A 177 9.96 -7.55 12.40
C SER A 177 8.67 -6.80 12.06
N PRO A 178 8.74 -5.78 11.18
CA PRO A 178 7.60 -4.89 10.96
C PRO A 178 6.57 -5.52 10.03
N PHE A 179 5.31 -5.48 10.44
CA PHE A 179 4.18 -5.69 9.54
C PHE A 179 4.15 -4.53 8.54
N LEU A 180 4.29 -3.31 9.05
CA LEU A 180 4.42 -2.06 8.32
C LEU A 180 5.50 -1.21 9.02
N MET A 181 6.29 -0.47 8.24
CA MET A 181 7.19 0.57 8.74
C MET A 181 7.14 1.79 7.81
N ILE A 182 6.92 2.98 8.36
CA ILE A 182 6.96 4.24 7.60
C ILE A 182 7.82 5.24 8.36
N GLY A 183 8.81 5.84 7.72
CA GLY A 183 9.65 6.83 8.37
C GLY A 183 10.78 7.36 7.52
N SER A 184 11.58 8.25 8.10
CA SER A 184 12.79 8.79 7.51
C SER A 184 14.01 8.57 8.38
N HIS A 185 15.19 8.57 7.75
CA HIS A 185 16.48 8.38 8.43
C HIS A 185 16.50 7.10 9.27
N LEU A 186 15.94 6.02 8.73
CA LEU A 186 15.67 4.76 9.44
C LEU A 186 16.93 4.11 10.05
N MET A 187 18.12 4.41 9.50
CA MET A 187 19.40 3.92 10.02
C MET A 187 20.17 4.92 10.90
N ASP A 188 19.68 6.15 11.08
CA ASP A 188 20.32 7.17 11.92
C ASP A 188 19.89 7.03 13.39
N VAL A 189 20.15 5.85 13.96
CA VAL A 189 19.68 5.45 15.29
C VAL A 189 20.21 6.41 16.36
N GLY A 190 19.28 7.02 17.11
CA GLY A 190 19.60 8.02 18.14
C GLY A 190 19.95 9.41 17.60
N GLY A 191 19.96 9.59 16.27
CA GLY A 191 20.11 10.87 15.59
C GLY A 191 18.78 11.44 15.13
N SER A 192 18.59 11.53 13.81
CA SER A 192 17.41 12.09 13.12
C SER A 192 16.33 11.06 12.78
N GLN A 193 16.49 9.81 13.22
CA GLN A 193 15.52 8.73 12.98
C GLN A 193 14.12 9.12 13.47
N SER A 194 13.14 9.08 12.57
CA SER A 194 11.73 9.28 12.88
C SER A 194 10.87 8.30 12.10
N TYR A 195 10.12 7.43 12.79
CA TYR A 195 9.32 6.40 12.13
C TYR A 195 8.15 5.91 12.99
N LEU A 196 7.21 5.27 12.31
CA LEU A 196 6.22 4.37 12.90
C LEU A 196 6.46 2.93 12.43
N SER A 197 6.06 1.97 13.25
CA SER A 197 6.07 0.55 12.92
C SER A 197 4.94 -0.17 13.61
N ILE A 198 4.39 -1.19 12.94
CA ILE A 198 3.52 -2.19 13.57
C ILE A 198 4.30 -3.50 13.64
N ASN A 199 4.40 -4.10 14.82
CA ASN A 199 5.21 -5.31 15.02
C ASN A 199 4.70 -6.14 16.21
N ARG A 200 5.53 -7.07 16.69
CA ARG A 200 5.32 -7.83 17.94
C ARG A 200 6.56 -7.78 18.82
N LYS A 201 6.38 -8.15 20.08
CA LYS A 201 7.47 -8.37 21.03
C LYS A 201 7.14 -9.52 21.97
N THR A 202 8.15 -10.24 22.43
CA THR A 202 8.06 -11.13 23.58
C THR A 202 8.57 -10.41 24.84
N THR A 203 7.79 -10.40 25.92
CA THR A 203 8.22 -9.81 27.19
C THR A 203 9.31 -10.64 27.86
N GLU A 204 9.96 -10.09 28.89
CA GLU A 204 10.97 -10.81 29.68
C GLU A 204 10.38 -12.07 30.34
N GLU A 205 9.09 -12.07 30.63
CA GLU A 205 8.33 -13.21 31.16
C GLU A 205 7.92 -14.24 30.09
N GLY A 206 8.28 -14.01 28.82
CA GLY A 206 7.98 -14.91 27.70
C GLY A 206 6.59 -14.71 27.08
N GLU A 207 5.89 -13.63 27.41
CA GLU A 207 4.55 -13.36 26.89
C GLU A 207 4.61 -12.62 25.55
N GLN A 208 3.85 -13.09 24.56
CA GLN A 208 3.76 -12.42 23.26
C GLN A 208 2.77 -11.26 23.31
N VAL A 209 3.21 -10.09 22.87
CA VAL A 209 2.39 -8.90 22.68
C VAL A 209 2.32 -8.59 21.19
N VAL A 210 1.11 -8.66 20.61
CA VAL A 210 0.89 -8.46 19.16
C VAL A 210 -0.57 -8.07 18.86
N PRO A 211 -0.82 -7.03 18.02
CA PRO A 211 0.15 -6.14 17.41
C PRO A 211 0.59 -5.00 18.37
N ILE A 212 1.76 -4.42 18.13
CA ILE A 212 2.26 -3.22 18.81
C ILE A 212 2.38 -2.10 17.79
N PHE A 213 1.80 -0.94 18.07
CA PHE A 213 2.01 0.28 17.31
C PHE A 213 3.12 1.10 17.97
N ASN A 214 4.31 1.05 17.39
CA ASN A 214 5.53 1.71 17.87
C ASN A 214 5.80 2.98 17.06
N THR A 215 6.26 4.04 17.73
CA THR A 215 6.68 5.30 17.11
C THR A 215 7.95 5.81 17.76
N ILE A 216 8.86 6.33 16.96
CA ILE A 216 10.11 6.94 17.41
C ILE A 216 10.28 8.31 16.76
N ASP A 217 10.70 9.27 17.56
CA ASP A 217 11.39 10.49 17.15
C ASP A 217 12.65 10.62 18.01
N ALA A 218 13.79 10.28 17.42
CA ALA A 218 15.07 10.29 18.12
C ALA A 218 15.56 11.70 18.44
N ALA A 219 15.22 12.71 17.62
CA ALA A 219 15.63 14.10 17.83
C ALA A 219 14.99 14.69 19.09
N LEU A 220 13.76 14.27 19.41
CA LEU A 220 13.04 14.62 20.64
C LEU A 220 13.22 13.60 21.76
N ASN A 221 14.00 12.54 21.55
CA ASN A 221 14.15 11.42 22.48
C ASN A 221 12.77 10.83 22.89
N ASN A 222 11.85 10.78 21.92
CA ASN A 222 10.52 10.20 22.07
C ASN A 222 10.50 8.79 21.48
N SER A 223 10.04 7.84 22.29
CA SER A 223 9.78 6.46 21.88
C SER A 223 8.54 6.01 22.63
N CYS A 224 7.53 5.60 21.87
CA CYS A 224 6.20 5.34 22.40
C CYS A 224 5.62 4.09 21.76
N GLU A 225 4.90 3.31 22.55
CA GLU A 225 4.25 2.08 22.11
C GLU A 225 2.79 2.07 22.59
N VAL A 226 1.87 1.94 21.64
CA VAL A 226 0.48 1.55 21.93
C VAL A 226 0.39 0.04 21.81
N ARG A 227 -0.02 -0.60 22.91
CA ARG A 227 -0.12 -2.05 23.03
C ARG A 227 -1.57 -2.46 23.28
N PRO A 228 -1.94 -3.72 22.98
CA PRO A 228 -3.22 -4.25 23.40
C PRO A 228 -3.35 -4.25 24.93
N SER A 229 -4.58 -4.28 25.44
CA SER A 229 -4.86 -4.24 26.88
C SER A 229 -4.07 -5.29 27.70
N MET A 230 -3.88 -5.02 28.99
CA MET A 230 -3.09 -5.90 29.87
C MET A 230 -3.70 -7.30 30.06
N GLU A 231 -5.00 -7.47 29.81
CA GLU A 231 -5.72 -8.73 30.00
C GLU A 231 -5.61 -9.66 28.78
N GLN A 232 -5.46 -9.10 27.58
CA GLN A 232 -5.29 -9.84 26.33
C GLN A 232 -4.20 -9.18 25.49
N LYS A 233 -3.02 -9.80 25.45
CA LYS A 233 -1.84 -9.23 24.77
C LYS A 233 -1.58 -9.80 23.37
N LYS A 234 -2.11 -10.99 23.08
CA LYS A 234 -2.00 -11.64 21.78
C LYS A 234 -3.36 -11.59 21.07
N TRP A 235 -3.45 -10.74 20.06
CA TRP A 235 -4.65 -10.57 19.25
C TRP A 235 -4.50 -11.09 17.81
N VAL A 236 -3.27 -11.27 17.33
CA VAL A 236 -3.00 -11.85 16.01
C VAL A 236 -2.62 -13.32 16.15
N ASN A 237 -3.42 -14.19 15.53
CA ASN A 237 -3.09 -15.60 15.33
C ASN A 237 -2.48 -15.81 13.94
N LEU A 238 -1.74 -16.91 13.80
CA LEU A 238 -1.18 -17.29 12.50
C LEU A 238 -2.28 -17.84 11.59
N ASN A 239 -2.16 -17.57 10.30
CA ASN A 239 -3.03 -18.05 9.23
C ASN A 239 -4.49 -17.53 9.31
N GLU A 240 -4.74 -16.48 10.07
CA GLU A 240 -6.03 -15.79 10.14
C GLU A 240 -5.90 -14.38 9.56
N TRP A 241 -6.85 -13.99 8.71
CA TRP A 241 -6.96 -12.62 8.23
C TRP A 241 -7.45 -11.73 9.38
N VAL A 242 -6.71 -10.66 9.63
CA VAL A 242 -7.08 -9.60 10.57
C VAL A 242 -7.00 -8.24 9.90
N TYR A 243 -7.92 -7.35 10.25
CA TYR A 243 -7.93 -5.97 9.78
C TYR A 243 -7.31 -5.07 10.84
N ILE A 244 -6.09 -4.59 10.60
CA ILE A 244 -5.37 -3.72 11.54
C ILE A 244 -5.64 -2.28 11.14
N THR A 245 -5.95 -1.42 12.11
CA THR A 245 -6.02 0.02 11.90
C THR A 245 -5.29 0.75 13.01
N ILE A 246 -4.42 1.70 12.65
CA ILE A 246 -3.76 2.60 13.59
C ILE A 246 -4.12 4.05 13.28
N CYS A 247 -4.22 4.85 14.33
CA CYS A 247 -4.45 6.28 14.22
C CYS A 247 -3.47 7.04 15.09
N ALA A 248 -2.98 8.19 14.61
CA ALA A 248 -2.36 9.21 15.44
C ALA A 248 -3.19 10.48 15.35
N ASP A 249 -3.55 11.04 16.51
CA ASP A 249 -4.31 12.28 16.63
C ASP A 249 -3.44 13.37 17.25
N ALA A 250 -2.87 14.21 16.38
CA ALA A 250 -2.07 15.36 16.76
C ALA A 250 -2.91 16.48 17.41
N SER A 251 -4.23 16.47 17.20
CA SER A 251 -5.15 17.46 17.77
C SER A 251 -5.58 17.13 19.20
N ALA A 252 -5.51 15.85 19.57
CA ALA A 252 -5.76 15.38 20.93
C ALA A 252 -4.62 15.76 21.88
N SER A 253 -4.51 17.04 22.26
CA SER A 253 -3.71 17.40 23.44
C SER A 253 -4.12 18.72 24.09
N SER A 254 -4.57 18.60 25.34
CA SER A 254 -4.42 19.65 26.36
C SER A 254 -3.48 19.21 27.50
N GLY A 255 -2.63 18.20 27.29
CA GLY A 255 -1.75 17.66 28.35
C GLY A 255 -0.69 16.61 27.98
N ALA A 256 -0.48 16.28 26.69
CA ALA A 256 0.61 15.40 26.27
C ALA A 256 1.97 16.11 26.40
N ALA A 257 3.05 15.35 26.63
CA ALA A 257 4.40 15.90 26.61
C ALA A 257 4.75 16.44 25.21
N GLU A 258 5.72 17.35 25.14
CA GLU A 258 6.18 17.94 23.87
C GLU A 258 6.56 16.86 22.85
N GLY A 259 6.10 17.03 21.60
CA GLY A 259 6.37 16.08 20.52
C GLY A 259 5.60 14.76 20.62
N ARG A 260 4.46 14.73 21.32
CA ARG A 260 3.59 13.54 21.41
C ARG A 260 2.15 13.84 21.01
N ALA A 261 1.48 12.80 20.53
CA ALA A 261 0.07 12.77 20.13
C ALA A 261 -0.64 11.58 20.78
N MET A 262 -1.96 11.50 20.65
CA MET A 262 -2.71 10.31 21.08
C MET A 262 -2.74 9.28 19.95
N GLY A 263 -2.40 8.04 20.26
CA GLY A 263 -2.44 6.91 19.35
C GLY A 263 -3.55 5.93 19.70
N TYR A 264 -4.13 5.31 18.66
CA TYR A 264 -5.18 4.31 18.78
C TYR A 264 -4.84 3.10 17.92
N LEU A 265 -5.07 1.91 18.45
CA LEU A 265 -4.82 0.64 17.80
C LEU A 265 -6.11 -0.18 17.79
N TYR A 266 -6.58 -0.49 16.59
CA TYR A 266 -7.77 -1.28 16.35
C TYR A 266 -7.43 -2.60 15.67
N LEU A 267 -8.17 -3.65 16.02
CA LEU A 267 -8.19 -4.92 15.30
C LEU A 267 -9.62 -5.30 14.96
N ASN A 268 -9.91 -5.59 13.70
CA ASN A 268 -11.26 -5.94 13.23
C ASN A 268 -12.30 -4.90 13.67
N SER A 269 -11.94 -3.61 13.58
CA SER A 269 -12.73 -2.45 14.05
C SER A 269 -12.93 -2.33 15.57
N GLU A 270 -12.37 -3.21 16.40
CA GLU A 270 -12.40 -3.09 17.86
C GLU A 270 -11.18 -2.31 18.36
N LEU A 271 -11.36 -1.30 19.22
CA LEU A 271 -10.26 -0.60 19.87
C LEU A 271 -9.61 -1.52 20.91
N ILE A 272 -8.38 -1.95 20.66
CA ILE A 272 -7.65 -2.88 21.55
C ILE A 272 -6.59 -2.18 22.40
N GLY A 273 -6.18 -0.96 22.02
CA GLY A 273 -5.18 -0.18 22.72
C GLY A 273 -5.23 1.31 22.38
N SER A 274 -4.90 2.14 23.35
CA SER A 274 -4.66 3.59 23.16
C SER A 274 -3.56 4.07 24.10
N GLY A 275 -2.87 5.15 23.71
CA GLY A 275 -1.77 5.70 24.50
C GLY A 275 -1.02 6.77 23.72
N GLU A 276 -0.01 7.37 24.34
CA GLU A 276 0.82 8.35 23.64
C GLU A 276 1.59 7.71 22.48
N VAL A 277 1.76 8.46 21.40
CA VAL A 277 2.67 8.18 20.28
C VAL A 277 3.55 9.40 20.05
N SER A 278 4.72 9.19 19.45
CA SER A 278 5.60 10.28 19.02
C SER A 278 4.94 11.00 17.83
N LEU A 279 4.89 12.33 17.87
CA LEU A 279 4.70 13.10 16.65
C LEU A 279 5.94 12.90 15.78
N LEU A 280 5.73 12.61 14.50
CA LEU A 280 6.80 12.25 13.60
C LEU A 280 7.35 13.51 12.93
N ASN A 281 8.65 13.53 12.70
CA ASN A 281 9.37 14.59 12.01
C ASN A 281 10.06 13.99 10.78
N MET A 282 9.27 13.40 9.89
CA MET A 282 9.79 12.78 8.68
C MET A 282 10.24 13.84 7.68
N GLU A 283 11.44 13.65 7.12
CA GLU A 283 11.96 14.47 6.04
C GLU A 283 11.50 13.95 4.68
N ALA A 284 10.84 14.80 3.89
CA ALA A 284 10.17 14.42 2.65
C ALA A 284 11.09 13.71 1.63
N GLU A 285 12.34 14.11 1.53
CA GLU A 285 13.32 13.51 0.59
C GLU A 285 13.80 12.12 1.02
N ASN A 286 13.44 11.67 2.24
CA ASN A 286 13.96 10.43 2.82
C ASN A 286 12.85 9.58 3.48
N VAL A 287 11.60 9.70 3.02
CA VAL A 287 10.50 8.85 3.50
C VAL A 287 10.57 7.49 2.82
N TYR A 288 10.51 6.44 3.63
CA TYR A 288 10.34 5.06 3.19
C TYR A 288 9.10 4.47 3.83
N ALA A 289 8.32 3.74 3.05
CA ALA A 289 7.16 2.98 3.51
C ALA A 289 7.31 1.53 3.08
N TYR A 290 7.45 0.61 4.04
CA TYR A 290 7.78 -0.79 3.81
C TYR A 290 6.75 -1.74 4.43
N LEU A 291 6.46 -2.83 3.72
CA LEU A 291 5.72 -3.99 4.21
C LEU A 291 6.66 -5.18 4.42
N GLY A 292 6.61 -5.79 5.60
CA GLY A 292 7.31 -7.03 5.93
C GLY A 292 8.84 -6.95 6.01
N ILE A 293 9.41 -5.75 5.95
CA ILE A 293 10.86 -5.51 5.94
C ILE A 293 11.23 -4.21 6.66
N SER A 294 12.37 -4.22 7.37
CA SER A 294 13.03 -3.04 7.92
C SER A 294 14.49 -3.01 7.48
N CYS A 295 15.28 -2.08 8.00
CA CYS A 295 16.73 -2.08 7.75
C CYS A 295 17.48 -3.20 8.49
N TYR A 296 16.88 -3.89 9.46
CA TYR A 296 17.59 -4.80 10.38
C TYR A 296 16.89 -6.15 10.56
N ASP A 297 15.58 -6.12 10.80
CA ASP A 297 14.83 -7.23 11.39
C ASP A 297 14.63 -8.41 10.44
N GLU A 298 14.32 -9.57 11.02
CA GLU A 298 14.13 -10.82 10.28
C GLU A 298 12.94 -10.72 9.31
N LEU A 299 13.12 -11.15 8.06
CA LEU A 299 12.02 -11.30 7.11
C LEU A 299 11.12 -12.46 7.50
N PHE A 300 9.81 -12.31 7.29
CA PHE A 300 8.82 -13.32 7.66
C PHE A 300 7.80 -13.52 6.56
N ARG A 301 7.00 -14.57 6.73
CA ARG A 301 5.96 -14.95 5.77
C ARG A 301 4.62 -14.38 6.18
N ALA A 302 4.00 -13.61 5.29
CA ALA A 302 2.71 -12.99 5.52
C ALA A 302 2.02 -12.60 4.21
N SER A 303 0.71 -12.43 4.28
CA SER A 303 -0.12 -11.88 3.22
C SER A 303 -0.65 -10.50 3.61
N TYR A 304 -0.74 -9.61 2.63
CA TYR A 304 -1.25 -8.25 2.77
C TYR A 304 -2.31 -7.99 1.72
N ASP A 305 -3.37 -7.31 2.13
CA ASP A 305 -4.44 -6.91 1.24
C ASP A 305 -4.95 -5.52 1.62
N GLU A 306 -5.39 -4.76 0.63
CA GLU A 306 -6.12 -3.49 0.81
C GLU A 306 -5.48 -2.50 1.81
N VAL A 307 -4.22 -2.12 1.57
CA VAL A 307 -3.52 -1.12 2.39
C VAL A 307 -4.01 0.27 2.05
N HIS A 308 -4.51 1.01 3.03
CA HIS A 308 -5.01 2.37 2.89
C HIS A 308 -4.35 3.30 3.91
N ILE A 309 -4.00 4.51 3.46
CA ILE A 309 -3.35 5.54 4.28
C ILE A 309 -4.08 6.87 4.05
N TRP A 310 -4.52 7.48 5.15
CA TRP A 310 -5.09 8.82 5.19
C TRP A 310 -4.17 9.74 5.98
N LYS A 311 -3.90 10.93 5.46
CA LYS A 311 -3.23 12.04 6.14
C LYS A 311 -4.20 12.84 7.01
N GLN A 312 -5.24 12.16 7.50
CA GLN A 312 -6.26 12.67 8.41
C GLN A 312 -6.76 11.54 9.30
N LEU A 313 -7.39 11.92 10.40
CA LEU A 313 -7.98 10.97 11.33
C LEU A 313 -9.33 10.45 10.81
N LEU A 314 -9.49 9.13 10.77
CA LEU A 314 -10.80 8.51 10.67
C LEU A 314 -11.41 8.30 12.06
N ASP A 315 -12.72 8.52 12.18
CA ASP A 315 -13.49 8.21 13.37
C ASP A 315 -13.88 6.71 13.44
N GLU A 316 -14.37 6.28 14.60
CA GLU A 316 -14.76 4.88 14.84
C GLU A 316 -15.86 4.38 13.88
N SER A 317 -16.78 5.27 13.48
CA SER A 317 -17.86 4.93 12.54
C SER A 317 -17.31 4.69 11.13
N GLN A 318 -16.34 5.48 10.71
CA GLN A 318 -15.64 5.32 9.43
C GLN A 318 -14.82 4.03 9.42
N ILE A 319 -14.04 3.75 10.47
CA ILE A 319 -13.27 2.51 10.63
C ILE A 319 -14.20 1.28 10.58
N SER A 320 -15.34 1.35 11.29
CA SER A 320 -16.34 0.28 11.29
C SER A 320 -16.99 0.08 9.93
N SER A 321 -17.24 1.17 9.20
CA SER A 321 -17.81 1.12 7.85
C SER A 321 -16.87 0.42 6.88
N MET A 322 -15.57 0.75 6.93
CA MET A 322 -14.53 0.08 6.14
C MET A 322 -14.50 -1.43 6.41
N TYR A 323 -14.35 -1.83 7.68
CA TYR A 323 -14.28 -3.24 8.06
C TYR A 323 -15.54 -4.01 7.65
N THR A 324 -16.73 -3.46 7.93
CA THR A 324 -18.01 -4.09 7.61
C THR A 324 -18.19 -4.29 6.11
N ALA A 325 -17.74 -3.34 5.28
CA ALA A 325 -17.84 -3.45 3.83
C ALA A 325 -17.06 -4.65 3.27
N TYR A 326 -15.91 -4.98 3.85
CA TYR A 326 -15.13 -6.17 3.45
C TYR A 326 -15.76 -7.49 3.90
N ILE A 327 -16.38 -7.55 5.07
CA ILE A 327 -16.93 -8.80 5.62
C ILE A 327 -18.40 -9.04 5.27
N ALA A 328 -19.10 -8.02 4.79
CA ALA A 328 -20.44 -8.16 4.24
C ALA A 328 -20.38 -9.05 2.98
N SER A 329 -21.25 -10.06 2.94
CA SER A 329 -21.37 -11.02 1.82
C SER A 329 -22.65 -10.81 1.03
#